data_AF-A0A402AFB0-F1
#
_entry.id   AF-A0A402AFB0-F1
#
_cell.length_a   1.000
_cell.length_b   1.000
_cell.length_c   1.000
_cell.angle_alpha   90.00
_cell.angle_beta   90.00
_cell.angle_gamma   90.00
#
_symmetry.space_group_name_H-M   'P 1'
#
loop_
_entity.id
_entity.type
_entity.pdbx_description
1 polymer ?
#
loop_
_entity_poly.entity_id
_entity_poly.type
_entity_poly.pdbx_seq_one_letter_code
_entity_poly.pdbx_strand_id
1 'polypeptide(L)'
;MARDLFDRGNIMDYGRRGLQGGLNTLGGFQKFLLRGNVVDLAVGVIIGAAFNGVVQSLVKDLITPLIGLFVHQNNLTSLATVYNKQVFAYGDFINVVITFLLTAAVVYFFVVKPINALHDRYDRLRPKKEEAPTTRDCPFCLSSVPLKATRCAYCTAQLPPADQTPEQAAVTR
;
A
#
# COMPACT_ATOMS: atom_id res chain seq x y z
N MET A 1 70.05 22.13 6.80
CA MET A 1 69.23 23.31 7.18
C MET A 1 68.18 23.65 6.09
N ALA A 2 67.38 22.71 5.58
CA ALA A 2 66.35 23.04 4.59
C ALA A 2 65.26 21.97 4.44
N ARG A 3 64.69 21.45 5.54
CA ARG A 3 63.65 20.41 5.46
C ARG A 3 62.48 20.61 6.44
N ASP A 4 62.11 21.85 6.75
CA ASP A 4 60.98 22.13 7.66
C ASP A 4 59.99 23.19 7.14
N LEU A 5 59.92 23.45 5.83
CA LEU A 5 59.07 24.53 5.26
C LEU A 5 57.90 24.06 4.39
N PHE A 6 57.49 22.79 4.51
CA PHE A 6 56.41 22.22 3.69
C PHE A 6 55.22 21.70 4.48
N ASP A 7 54.84 22.40 5.56
CA ASP A 7 53.60 22.12 6.29
C ASP A 7 52.66 23.34 6.32
N ARG A 8 52.30 23.83 5.12
CA ARG A 8 51.30 24.90 4.91
C ARG A 8 50.07 24.44 4.10
N GLY A 9 49.80 23.13 4.07
CA GLY A 9 48.70 22.55 3.30
C GLY A 9 47.41 22.28 4.07
N ASN A 10 47.46 22.08 5.39
CA ASN A 10 46.37 21.41 6.13
C ASN A 10 45.41 22.32 6.93
N ILE A 11 45.55 23.64 6.86
CA ILE A 11 44.68 24.56 7.64
C ILE A 11 43.47 25.09 6.86
N MET A 12 43.39 24.89 5.55
CA MET A 12 42.28 25.39 4.72
C MET A 12 41.08 24.42 4.62
N ASP A 13 41.15 23.23 5.23
CA ASP A 13 40.16 22.15 5.03
C ASP A 13 39.14 21.98 6.18
N TYR A 14 39.11 22.91 7.14
CA TYR A 14 38.17 22.87 8.28
C TYR A 14 36.85 23.63 8.03
N GLY A 15 36.83 24.60 7.10
CA GLY A 15 35.61 25.38 6.81
C GLY A 15 34.59 24.68 5.91
N ARG A 16 35.02 23.75 5.04
CA ARG A 16 34.16 23.14 4.00
C ARG A 16 33.37 21.91 4.48
N ARG A 17 33.80 21.26 5.58
CA ARG A 17 33.18 20.02 6.10
C ARG A 17 31.84 20.25 6.82
N GLY A 18 31.57 21.44 7.36
CA GLY A 18 30.30 21.74 8.05
C GLY A 18 29.08 21.86 7.12
N LEU A 19 29.27 22.37 5.90
CA LEU A 19 28.20 22.56 4.91
C LEU A 19 27.84 21.26 4.16
N GLN A 20 28.79 20.34 3.96
CA GLN A 20 28.54 19.07 3.27
C GLN A 20 27.67 18.08 4.07
N GLY A 21 27.66 18.17 5.40
CA GLY A 21 26.82 17.32 6.26
C GLY A 21 25.31 17.52 6.03
N GLY A 22 24.87 18.75 5.76
CA GLY A 22 23.45 19.07 5.52
C GLY A 22 22.94 18.72 4.12
N LEU A 23 23.81 18.75 3.10
CA LEU A 23 23.44 18.28 1.75
C LEU A 23 23.39 16.75 1.67
N ASN A 24 24.19 16.05 2.48
CA ASN A 24 24.19 14.59 2.54
C ASN A 24 22.92 14.01 3.20
N THR A 25 22.30 14.72 4.15
CA THR A 25 21.04 14.29 4.79
C THR A 25 19.82 14.51 3.88
N LEU A 26 19.74 15.66 3.21
CA LEU A 26 18.70 15.93 2.21
C LEU A 26 18.82 14.99 0.99
N GLY A 27 20.04 14.76 0.51
CA GLY A 27 20.30 13.78 -0.55
C GLY A 27 20.03 12.34 -0.11
N GLY A 28 20.26 12.01 1.16
CA GLY A 28 19.93 10.70 1.74
C GLY A 28 18.42 10.45 1.84
N PHE A 29 17.66 11.47 2.23
CA PHE A 29 16.20 11.42 2.28
C PHE A 29 15.57 11.32 0.88
N GLN A 30 16.07 12.09 -0.09
CA GLN A 30 15.61 11.98 -1.49
C GLN A 30 15.88 10.58 -2.05
N LYS A 31 17.06 9.99 -1.80
CA LYS A 31 17.37 8.60 -2.21
C LYS A 31 16.49 7.55 -1.53
N PHE A 32 15.99 7.84 -0.33
CA PHE A 32 15.03 6.99 0.38
C PHE A 32 13.63 7.08 -0.25
N LEU A 33 13.16 8.29 -0.57
CA LEU A 33 11.88 8.50 -1.28
C LEU A 33 11.90 7.91 -2.69
N LEU A 34 13.00 8.08 -3.42
CA LEU A 34 13.19 7.54 -4.78
C LEU A 34 13.28 6.01 -4.82
N ARG A 35 13.28 5.32 -3.67
CA ARG A 35 13.14 3.86 -3.59
C ARG A 35 11.74 3.38 -4.00
N GLY A 36 10.79 4.30 -4.26
CA GLY A 36 9.48 4.06 -4.91
C GLY A 36 8.43 3.50 -3.96
N ASN A 37 8.74 2.39 -3.28
CA ASN A 37 7.80 1.66 -2.43
C ASN A 37 7.20 2.49 -1.27
N VAL A 38 7.92 3.50 -0.77
CA VAL A 38 7.45 4.34 0.36
C VAL A 38 6.48 5.42 -0.11
N VAL A 39 6.70 5.98 -1.29
CA VAL A 39 5.89 7.10 -1.82
C VAL A 39 4.50 6.59 -2.21
N ASP A 40 4.42 5.46 -2.90
CA ASP A 40 3.13 4.88 -3.30
C ASP A 40 2.28 4.48 -2.09
N LEU A 41 2.92 3.91 -1.06
CA LEU A 41 2.24 3.60 0.21
C LEU A 41 1.74 4.88 0.91
N ALA A 42 2.61 5.89 1.02
CA ALA A 42 2.26 7.15 1.67
C ALA A 42 1.09 7.87 0.98
N VAL A 43 1.11 7.91 -0.36
CA VAL A 43 0.03 8.51 -1.16
C VAL A 43 -1.28 7.73 -0.96
N GLY A 44 -1.24 6.39 -0.94
CA GLY A 44 -2.41 5.56 -0.70
C GLY A 44 -3.08 5.84 0.66
N VAL A 45 -2.29 6.00 1.73
CA VAL A 45 -2.82 6.30 3.08
C VAL A 45 -3.47 7.68 3.14
N ILE A 46 -2.83 8.70 2.55
CA ILE A 46 -3.35 10.09 2.57
C ILE A 46 -4.66 10.20 1.79
N ILE A 47 -4.71 9.61 0.58
CA ILE A 47 -5.92 9.61 -0.23
C ILE A 47 -7.03 8.82 0.46
N GLY A 48 -6.72 7.66 1.06
CA GLY A 48 -7.69 6.87 1.82
C GLY A 48 -8.29 7.65 3.01
N ALA A 49 -7.46 8.38 3.75
CA ALA A 49 -7.91 9.20 4.87
C ALA A 49 -8.82 10.36 4.42
N ALA A 50 -8.43 11.07 3.35
CA ALA A 50 -9.21 12.18 2.80
C ALA A 50 -10.57 11.69 2.25
N PHE A 51 -10.57 10.56 1.54
CA PHE A 51 -11.78 9.97 0.96
C PHE A 51 -12.77 9.51 2.04
N ASN A 52 -12.28 8.89 3.12
CA ASN A 52 -13.12 8.52 4.26
C ASN A 52 -13.83 9.75 4.87
N GLY A 53 -13.17 10.90 4.92
CA GLY A 53 -13.79 12.16 5.35
C GLY A 53 -14.99 12.56 4.49
N VAL A 54 -14.85 12.48 3.15
CA VAL A 54 -15.95 12.79 2.20
C VAL A 54 -17.13 11.84 2.38
N VAL A 55 -16.87 10.54 2.52
CA VAL A 55 -17.90 9.54 2.76
C VAL A 55 -18.62 9.83 4.08
N GLN A 56 -17.88 10.13 5.15
CA GLN A 56 -18.50 10.43 6.44
C GLN A 56 -19.36 11.69 6.42
N SER A 57 -18.91 12.76 5.76
CA SER A 57 -19.72 13.97 5.57
C SER A 57 -20.99 13.68 4.79
N LEU A 58 -20.91 12.92 3.69
CA LEU A 58 -22.09 12.54 2.92
C LEU A 58 -23.13 11.76 3.76
N VAL A 59 -22.66 10.82 4.60
CA VAL A 59 -23.58 10.06 5.45
C VAL A 59 -24.13 10.93 6.58
N LYS A 60 -23.28 11.69 7.27
CA LYS A 60 -23.68 12.53 8.40
C LYS A 60 -24.62 13.65 7.98
N ASP A 61 -24.34 14.31 6.86
CA ASP A 61 -25.00 15.55 6.46
C ASP A 61 -26.23 15.30 5.56
N LEU A 62 -26.27 14.17 4.86
CA LEU A 62 -27.37 13.81 3.96
C LEU A 62 -28.20 12.65 4.52
N ILE A 63 -27.57 11.52 4.80
CA ILE A 63 -28.29 10.27 5.09
C ILE A 63 -28.91 10.27 6.50
N THR A 64 -28.15 10.67 7.52
CA THR A 64 -28.62 10.74 8.91
C THR A 64 -29.86 11.64 9.09
N PRO A 65 -29.90 12.89 8.58
CA PRO A 65 -31.11 13.71 8.70
C PRO A 65 -32.29 13.17 7.88
N LEU A 66 -32.06 12.60 6.69
CA LEU A 66 -33.12 11.95 5.92
C LEU A 66 -33.76 10.80 6.72
N ILE A 67 -32.96 10.00 7.42
CA ILE A 67 -33.48 8.92 8.26
C ILE A 67 -34.15 9.46 9.52
N GLY A 68 -33.62 10.53 10.13
CA GLY A 68 -34.26 11.19 11.26
C GLY A 68 -35.65 11.74 10.95
N LEU A 69 -35.96 12.02 9.68
CA LEU A 69 -37.31 12.38 9.25
C LEU A 69 -38.25 11.16 9.16
N PHE A 70 -37.75 10.01 8.68
CA PHE A 70 -38.54 8.77 8.57
C PHE A 70 -38.66 8.02 9.90
N VAL A 71 -37.64 8.11 10.75
CA VAL A 71 -37.62 7.62 12.14
C VAL A 71 -38.10 8.77 13.02
N HIS A 72 -39.40 9.07 12.93
CA HIS A 72 -40.04 10.11 13.73
C HIS A 72 -39.72 9.94 15.24
N GLN A 73 -39.26 11.02 15.87
CA GLN A 73 -38.98 11.16 17.31
C GLN A 73 -37.80 10.31 17.84
N ASN A 74 -36.67 10.99 18.03
CA ASN A 74 -35.45 10.50 18.66
C ASN A 74 -35.65 10.15 20.15
N ASN A 75 -36.37 9.07 20.42
CA ASN A 75 -36.60 8.54 21.76
C ASN A 75 -36.02 7.11 21.92
N LEU A 76 -34.97 6.78 21.16
CA LEU A 76 -34.14 5.61 21.45
C LEU A 76 -33.18 5.89 22.63
N THR A 77 -32.82 7.16 22.86
CA THR A 77 -32.07 7.61 24.04
C THR A 77 -32.94 7.58 25.31
N SER A 78 -34.27 7.68 25.19
CA SER A 78 -35.21 7.60 26.32
C SER A 78 -35.64 6.17 26.66
N LEU A 79 -35.21 5.15 25.90
CA LEU A 79 -35.27 3.73 26.29
C LEU A 79 -34.10 3.40 27.23
N ALA A 80 -33.88 4.25 28.23
CA ALA A 80 -32.99 3.99 29.34
C ALA A 80 -33.81 3.35 30.46
N THR A 81 -33.90 2.03 30.48
CA THR A 81 -34.41 1.33 31.66
C THR A 81 -33.35 1.46 32.76
N VAL A 82 -33.62 2.30 33.77
CA VAL A 82 -32.75 2.43 34.95
C VAL A 82 -32.86 1.15 35.77
N TYR A 83 -31.96 0.20 35.53
CA TYR A 83 -31.74 -0.94 36.41
C TYR A 83 -30.43 -0.69 37.16
N ASN A 84 -30.50 -0.51 38.50
CA ASN A 84 -29.31 -0.33 39.36
C ASN A 84 -28.37 0.86 38.99
N LYS A 85 -28.92 2.06 38.73
CA LYS A 85 -28.14 3.30 38.52
C LYS A 85 -27.18 3.29 37.32
N GLN A 86 -27.27 2.31 36.42
CA GLN A 86 -26.53 2.30 35.16
C GLN A 86 -27.48 2.55 33.98
N VAL A 87 -27.17 3.58 33.20
CA VAL A 87 -27.91 3.95 31.99
C VAL A 87 -27.37 3.12 30.83
N PHE A 88 -28.05 2.02 30.49
CA PHE A 88 -27.73 1.26 29.29
C PHE A 88 -28.41 1.90 28.07
N ALA A 89 -27.68 2.77 27.37
CA ALA A 89 -28.15 3.44 26.15
C ALA A 89 -28.08 2.50 24.93
N TYR A 90 -28.96 1.50 24.88
CA TYR A 90 -29.06 0.61 23.71
C TYR A 90 -29.46 1.35 22.42
N GLY A 91 -30.16 2.48 22.56
CA GLY A 91 -30.58 3.32 21.44
C GLY A 91 -29.42 3.91 20.63
N ASP A 92 -28.39 4.38 21.31
CA ASP A 92 -27.23 4.99 20.64
C ASP A 92 -26.41 3.93 19.89
N PHE A 93 -26.30 2.73 20.45
CA PHE A 93 -25.63 1.62 19.79
C PHE A 93 -26.35 1.20 18.51
N ILE A 94 -27.68 1.06 18.55
CA ILE A 94 -28.47 0.71 17.36
C ILE A 94 -28.35 1.79 16.29
N ASN A 95 -28.32 3.07 16.67
CA ASN A 95 -28.11 4.17 15.75
C ASN A 95 -26.72 4.10 15.06
N VAL A 96 -25.65 3.81 15.83
CA VAL A 96 -24.30 3.62 15.27
C VAL A 96 -24.25 2.44 14.31
N VAL A 97 -24.95 1.34 14.60
CA VAL A 97 -25.00 0.17 13.70
C VAL A 97 -25.75 0.49 12.41
N ILE A 98 -26.90 1.18 12.49
CA ILE A 98 -27.68 1.57 11.31
C ILE A 98 -26.86 2.52 10.41
N THR A 99 -26.25 3.55 11.00
CA THR A 99 -25.40 4.49 10.25
C THR A 99 -24.16 3.83 9.65
N PHE A 100 -23.56 2.85 10.34
CA PHE A 100 -22.45 2.05 9.81
C PHE A 100 -22.87 1.23 8.58
N LEU A 101 -23.99 0.50 8.66
CA LEU A 101 -24.50 -0.33 7.55
C LEU A 101 -24.81 0.51 6.31
N LEU A 102 -25.36 1.71 6.51
CA LEU A 102 -25.66 2.63 5.42
C LEU A 102 -24.39 3.22 4.80
N THR A 103 -23.41 3.59 5.62
CA THR A 103 -22.10 4.03 5.13
C THR A 103 -21.45 2.94 4.28
N ALA A 104 -21.46 1.69 4.76
CA ALA A 104 -20.93 0.56 4.02
C ALA A 104 -21.68 0.34 2.69
N ALA A 105 -23.01 0.47 2.68
CA ALA A 105 -23.82 0.34 1.47
C ALA A 105 -23.49 1.43 0.44
N VAL A 106 -23.35 2.68 0.86
CA VAL A 106 -22.98 3.81 -0.01
C VAL A 106 -21.58 3.61 -0.58
N VAL A 107 -20.59 3.29 0.26
CA VAL A 107 -19.21 3.02 -0.19
C VAL A 107 -19.18 1.86 -1.18
N TYR A 108 -19.88 0.78 -0.88
CA TYR A 108 -19.92 -0.37 -1.79
C TYR A 108 -20.51 0.00 -3.15
N PHE A 109 -21.64 0.73 -3.17
CA PHE A 109 -22.33 1.07 -4.40
C PHE A 109 -21.59 2.14 -5.23
N PHE A 110 -21.07 3.18 -4.59
CA PHE A 110 -20.44 4.33 -5.27
C PHE A 110 -18.93 4.19 -5.49
N VAL A 111 -18.25 3.28 -4.78
CA VAL A 111 -16.78 3.14 -4.86
C VAL A 111 -16.42 1.77 -5.37
N VAL A 112 -16.82 0.72 -4.65
CA VAL A 112 -16.40 -0.66 -4.96
C VAL A 112 -16.98 -1.11 -6.31
N LYS A 113 -18.26 -0.87 -6.57
CA LYS A 113 -18.90 -1.25 -7.83
C LYS A 113 -18.28 -0.58 -9.07
N PRO A 114 -18.09 0.76 -9.13
CA PRO A 114 -17.47 1.38 -10.30
C PRO A 114 -15.98 1.04 -10.42
N ILE A 115 -15.24 0.93 -9.32
CA ILE A 115 -13.83 0.49 -9.37
C ILE A 115 -13.74 -0.93 -9.90
N ASN A 116 -14.58 -1.86 -9.42
CA ASN A 116 -14.61 -3.24 -9.91
C ASN A 116 -15.02 -3.30 -11.39
N ALA A 117 -15.99 -2.48 -11.81
CA ALA A 117 -16.40 -2.39 -13.22
C ALA A 117 -15.29 -1.79 -14.10
N LEU A 118 -14.52 -0.84 -13.58
CA LEU A 118 -13.42 -0.21 -14.30
C LEU A 118 -12.19 -1.13 -14.35
N HIS A 119 -11.91 -1.89 -13.29
CA HIS A 119 -10.90 -2.94 -13.28
C HIS A 119 -11.22 -4.04 -14.29
N ASP A 120 -12.46 -4.54 -14.33
CA ASP A 120 -12.86 -5.54 -15.32
C ASP A 120 -12.70 -5.01 -16.77
N ARG A 121 -12.97 -3.73 -17.01
CA ARG A 121 -12.69 -3.09 -18.31
C ARG A 121 -11.19 -2.94 -18.57
N TYR A 122 -10.41 -2.54 -17.56
CA TYR A 122 -8.97 -2.35 -17.67
C TYR A 122 -8.24 -3.67 -17.92
N ASP A 123 -8.62 -4.74 -17.22
CA ASP A 123 -8.06 -6.09 -17.35
C ASP A 123 -8.39 -6.73 -18.71
N ARG A 124 -9.54 -6.39 -19.30
CA ARG A 124 -9.88 -6.78 -20.68
C ARG A 124 -9.08 -6.01 -21.74
N LEU A 125 -8.79 -4.72 -21.49
CA LEU A 125 -8.03 -3.86 -22.42
C LEU A 125 -6.52 -4.04 -22.31
N ARG A 126 -6.04 -4.47 -21.15
CA ARG A 126 -4.66 -4.89 -20.88
C ARG A 126 -4.73 -6.27 -20.24
N PRO A 127 -4.71 -7.38 -21.01
CA PRO A 127 -4.53 -8.69 -20.41
C PRO A 127 -3.28 -8.61 -19.55
N LYS A 128 -3.45 -8.90 -18.27
CA LYS A 128 -2.47 -8.78 -17.20
C LYS A 128 -1.12 -9.21 -17.73
N LYS A 129 -0.27 -8.23 -18.06
CA LYS A 129 1.17 -8.42 -18.01
C LYS A 129 1.47 -8.48 -16.53
N GLU A 130 1.07 -9.61 -15.92
CA GLU A 130 1.75 -10.16 -14.77
C GLU A 130 3.21 -9.92 -15.04
N GLU A 131 3.88 -9.24 -14.12
CA GLU A 131 5.32 -9.13 -14.12
C GLU A 131 5.84 -10.52 -14.44
N ALA A 132 6.21 -10.74 -15.72
CA ALA A 132 6.37 -12.08 -16.26
C ALA A 132 7.33 -12.77 -15.29
N PRO A 133 6.91 -13.88 -14.66
CA PRO A 133 7.50 -14.37 -13.43
C PRO A 133 9.01 -14.34 -13.60
N THR A 134 9.70 -13.37 -12.99
CA THR A 134 11.10 -13.10 -13.37
C THR A 134 12.00 -14.29 -13.04
N THR A 135 11.47 -15.18 -12.22
CA THR A 135 12.04 -16.45 -11.75
C THR A 135 11.15 -17.63 -12.12
N ARG A 136 11.79 -18.72 -12.55
CA ARG A 136 11.25 -20.08 -12.68
C ARG A 136 11.98 -21.00 -11.72
N ASP A 137 11.32 -22.06 -11.28
CA ASP A 137 11.97 -23.06 -10.46
C ASP A 137 12.84 -24.00 -11.31
N CYS A 138 14.03 -24.30 -10.81
CA CYS A 138 14.95 -25.22 -11.47
C CYS A 138 14.42 -26.67 -11.37
N PRO A 139 14.28 -27.42 -12.48
CA PRO A 139 13.75 -28.79 -12.46
C PRO A 139 14.68 -29.80 -11.76
N PHE A 140 15.95 -29.46 -11.54
CA PHE A 140 16.93 -30.37 -10.92
C PHE A 140 17.08 -30.18 -9.42
N CYS A 141 16.94 -28.94 -8.92
CA CYS A 141 17.21 -28.60 -7.52
C CYS A 141 16.14 -27.74 -6.84
N LEU A 142 15.05 -27.42 -7.55
CA LEU A 142 13.87 -26.68 -7.04
C LEU A 142 14.18 -25.29 -6.46
N SER A 143 15.35 -24.74 -6.74
CA SER A 143 15.68 -23.35 -6.40
C SER A 143 15.08 -22.38 -7.43
N SER A 144 14.76 -21.16 -6.99
CA SER A 144 14.27 -20.10 -7.87
C SER A 144 15.42 -19.52 -8.70
N VAL A 145 15.26 -19.49 -10.02
CA VAL A 145 16.29 -19.08 -10.98
C VAL A 145 15.66 -18.13 -12.01
N PRO A 146 16.34 -17.06 -12.47
CA PRO A 146 15.77 -16.15 -13.45
C PRO A 146 15.41 -16.84 -14.78
N LEU A 147 14.31 -16.41 -15.42
CA LEU A 147 13.81 -17.02 -16.68
C LEU A 147 14.88 -17.13 -17.76
N LYS A 148 15.73 -16.12 -17.91
CA LYS A 148 16.76 -16.05 -18.95
C LYS A 148 18.04 -16.83 -18.61
N ALA A 149 18.13 -17.48 -17.45
CA ALA A 149 19.30 -18.25 -17.09
C ALA A 149 19.46 -19.49 -17.97
N THR A 150 20.65 -19.64 -18.55
CA THR A 150 21.06 -20.86 -19.27
C THR A 150 21.65 -21.91 -18.32
N ARG A 151 22.09 -21.50 -17.13
CA ARG A 151 22.62 -22.36 -16.06
C ARG A 151 22.07 -21.97 -14.71
N CYS A 152 21.78 -22.96 -13.87
CA CYS A 152 21.32 -22.75 -12.50
C CYS A 152 22.48 -22.29 -11.60
N ALA A 153 22.28 -21.25 -10.79
CA ALA A 153 23.28 -20.76 -9.84
C ALA A 153 23.50 -21.67 -8.62
N TYR A 154 22.51 -22.49 -8.26
CA TYR A 154 22.56 -23.38 -7.09
C TYR A 154 23.18 -24.75 -7.42
N CYS A 155 22.71 -25.41 -8.48
CA CYS A 155 23.17 -26.77 -8.84
C CYS A 155 24.05 -26.83 -10.10
N THR A 156 24.32 -25.70 -10.75
CA THR A 156 25.15 -25.61 -11.98
C THR A 156 24.65 -26.40 -13.20
N ALA A 157 23.47 -27.01 -13.10
CA ALA A 157 22.87 -27.74 -14.20
C ALA A 157 22.50 -26.79 -15.36
N GLN A 158 22.62 -27.29 -16.59
CA GLN A 158 22.17 -26.60 -17.79
C GLN A 158 20.63 -26.62 -17.82
N LEU A 159 20.01 -25.44 -17.93
CA LEU A 159 18.55 -25.32 -17.91
C LEU A 159 17.98 -25.38 -19.34
N PRO A 160 16.84 -26.06 -19.56
CA PRO A 160 16.11 -25.98 -20.81
C PRO A 160 15.60 -24.54 -21.07
N PRO A 161 15.34 -24.15 -22.33
CA PRO A 161 14.83 -22.81 -22.65
C PRO A 161 13.48 -22.53 -21.96
N ALA A 162 13.24 -21.26 -21.61
CA ALA A 162 12.14 -20.83 -20.73
C ALA A 162 10.73 -21.10 -21.26
N ASP A 163 10.59 -21.34 -22.55
CA ASP A 163 9.29 -21.53 -23.21
C ASP A 163 8.79 -22.98 -23.14
N GLN A 164 9.61 -23.92 -22.66
CA GLN A 164 9.24 -25.33 -22.52
C GLN A 164 8.63 -25.60 -21.15
N THR A 165 7.43 -26.18 -21.14
CA THR A 165 6.75 -26.63 -19.93
C THR A 165 7.61 -27.74 -19.26
N PRO A 166 7.72 -27.78 -17.91
CA PRO A 166 8.60 -28.73 -17.20
C PRO A 166 8.40 -30.21 -17.59
N GLU A 167 7.22 -30.58 -18.08
CA GLU A 167 6.90 -31.93 -18.57
C GLU A 167 7.65 -32.30 -19.87
N GLN A 168 7.97 -31.33 -20.73
CA GLN A 168 8.64 -31.55 -22.02
C GLN A 168 10.16 -31.75 -21.87
N ALA A 169 10.76 -31.25 -20.77
CA ALA A 169 12.20 -31.36 -20.52
C ALA A 169 12.63 -32.75 -19.99
N ALA A 170 11.71 -33.56 -19.48
CA ALA A 170 11.98 -34.88 -18.93
C ALA A 170 12.01 -36.00 -20.00
N VAL A 171 11.42 -35.75 -21.18
CA VAL A 171 11.20 -36.76 -22.24
C VAL A 171 12.34 -36.83 -23.27
N THR A 172 13.21 -35.83 -23.35
CA THR A 172 14.32 -35.76 -24.33
C THR A 172 15.62 -36.47 -23.88
N ARG A 173 15.53 -37.54 -23.09
CA ARG A 173 16.67 -38.42 -22.76
C ARG A 173 16.35 -39.87 -23.04
#